data_AF-F4PSK5-F1
#
_entry.id   AF-F4PSK5-F1
#
_cell.length_a   1.000
_cell.length_b   1.000
_cell.length_c   1.000
_cell.angle_alpha   90.00
_cell.angle_beta   90.00
_cell.angle_gamma   90.00
#
_symmetry.space_group_name_H-M   'P 1'
#
loop_
_entity.id
_entity.type
_entity.pdbx_description
1 polymer ?
#
loop_
_entity_poly.entity_id
_entity_poly.type
_entity_poly.pdbx_seq_one_letter_code
_entity_poly.pdbx_strand_id
1 'polypeptide(L)'
;MFKIISSVLLVIFVSSILFSTVDAGITNVTQVDKSFVIEFTPNNMIWTAQQTRNKGMTTNIMSYCTQDGSSPMFCNLPSVPACDTIRLVGINGIGIGTTSMLFPFNCTVVA
;
A
#
# COMPACT_ATOMS: atom_id res chain seq x y z
N MET A 1 21.51 14.74 39.88
CA MET A 1 20.23 14.85 39.13
C MET A 1 20.43 15.18 37.65
N PHE A 2 21.29 16.15 37.27
CA PHE A 2 21.52 16.54 35.87
C PHE A 2 21.97 15.40 34.92
N LYS A 3 22.83 14.49 35.40
CA LYS A 3 23.31 13.32 34.63
C LYS A 3 22.20 12.32 34.25
N ILE A 4 21.17 12.19 35.08
CA ILE A 4 20.06 11.24 34.87
C ILE A 4 19.12 11.81 33.81
N ILE A 5 18.80 13.10 33.90
CA ILE A 5 17.95 13.81 32.93
C ILE A 5 18.59 13.78 31.53
N SER A 6 19.91 14.00 31.45
CA SER A 6 20.65 13.93 30.18
C SER A 6 20.67 12.52 29.58
N SER A 7 20.74 11.47 30.40
CA SER A 7 20.70 10.07 29.91
C SER A 7 19.30 9.67 29.44
N VAL A 8 18.24 10.12 30.11
CA VAL A 8 16.85 9.85 29.71
C VAL A 8 16.53 10.55 28.38
N LEU A 9 16.94 11.80 28.20
CA LEU A 9 16.78 12.52 26.92
C LEU A 9 17.54 11.87 25.78
N LEU A 10 18.75 11.35 26.03
CA LEU A 10 19.53 10.63 25.04
C LEU A 10 18.86 9.32 24.62
N VAL A 11 18.29 8.57 25.57
CA VAL A 11 17.54 7.32 25.28
C VAL A 11 16.29 7.61 24.47
N ILE A 12 15.53 8.67 24.81
CA ILE A 12 14.35 9.09 24.03
C ILE A 12 14.77 9.48 22.61
N PHE A 13 15.82 10.29 22.46
CA PHE A 13 16.33 10.70 21.15
C PHE A 13 16.79 9.51 20.31
N VAL A 14 17.57 8.59 20.87
CA VAL A 14 18.03 7.36 20.17
C VAL A 14 16.85 6.45 19.80
N SER A 15 15.86 6.29 20.68
CA SER A 15 14.66 5.52 20.37
C SER A 15 13.81 6.13 19.26
N SER A 16 13.78 7.47 19.12
CA SER A 16 13.07 8.15 18.04
C SER A 16 13.73 7.98 16.66
N ILE A 17 15.04 7.71 16.60
CA ILE A 17 15.79 7.49 15.35
C ILE A 17 15.65 6.03 14.86
N LEU A 18 15.40 5.09 15.79
CA LEU A 18 15.20 3.66 15.49
C LEU A 18 13.82 3.34 14.89
N PHE A 19 12.86 4.26 14.94
CA PHE A 19 11.67 4.22 14.10
C PHE A 19 12.05 4.72 12.70
N SER A 20 12.94 3.97 12.04
CA SER A 20 13.29 4.20 10.65
C SER A 20 12.03 4.07 9.78
N THR A 21 11.95 4.99 8.83
CA THR A 21 10.89 5.17 7.83
C THR A 21 10.53 3.85 7.16
N VAL A 22 9.43 3.23 7.56
CA VAL A 22 8.81 2.18 6.74
C VAL A 22 8.24 2.92 5.54
N ASP A 23 8.87 2.73 4.38
CA ASP A 23 8.46 3.39 3.14
C ASP A 23 7.01 3.00 2.84
N ALA A 24 6.07 3.94 3.00
CA ALA A 24 4.65 3.64 2.92
C ALA A 24 4.22 3.62 1.45
N GLY A 25 3.97 2.42 0.92
CA GLY A 25 3.70 2.25 -0.49
C GLY A 25 3.44 0.80 -0.88
N ILE A 26 3.10 0.63 -2.15
CA ILE A 26 3.07 -0.68 -2.80
C ILE A 26 4.53 -1.08 -3.04
N THR A 27 4.92 -2.26 -2.57
CA THR A 27 6.29 -2.77 -2.70
C THR A 27 6.44 -3.65 -3.93
N ASN A 28 5.39 -4.37 -4.31
CA ASN A 28 5.41 -5.27 -5.45
C ASN A 28 4.00 -5.50 -6.00
N VAL A 29 3.92 -5.76 -7.30
CA VAL A 29 2.70 -6.22 -7.98
C VAL A 29 3.10 -7.36 -8.90
N THR A 30 2.46 -8.50 -8.73
CA THR A 30 2.55 -9.60 -9.68
C THR A 30 1.18 -9.88 -10.26
N GLN A 31 1.16 -10.26 -11.54
CA GLN A 31 -0.04 -10.69 -12.24
C GLN A 31 0.14 -12.13 -12.68
N VAL A 32 -0.85 -12.97 -12.38
CA VAL A 32 -0.97 -14.34 -12.88
C VAL A 32 -2.34 -14.48 -13.51
N ASP A 33 -2.38 -14.60 -14.83
CA ASP A 33 -3.60 -14.58 -15.63
C ASP A 33 -4.48 -13.36 -15.32
N LYS A 34 -5.65 -13.60 -14.71
CA LYS A 34 -6.62 -12.57 -14.31
C LYS A 34 -6.50 -12.12 -12.86
N SER A 35 -5.46 -12.58 -12.17
CA SER A 35 -5.26 -12.37 -10.74
C SER A 35 -4.09 -11.43 -10.50
N PHE A 36 -4.25 -10.50 -9.57
CA PHE A 36 -3.16 -9.67 -9.04
C PHE A 36 -2.83 -10.08 -7.61
N VAL A 37 -1.54 -10.11 -7.30
CA VAL A 37 -1.01 -10.17 -5.94
C VAL A 37 -0.26 -8.86 -5.70
N ILE A 38 -0.78 -8.04 -4.79
CA ILE A 38 -0.30 -6.69 -4.52
C ILE A 38 0.28 -6.68 -3.11
N GLU A 39 1.58 -6.48 -3.00
CA GLU A 39 2.29 -6.33 -1.73
C GLU A 39 2.42 -4.85 -1.39
N PHE A 40 2.17 -4.50 -0.14
CA PHE A 40 2.24 -3.13 0.33
C PHE A 40 2.64 -3.05 1.80
N THR A 41 3.04 -1.85 2.20
CA THR A 41 3.30 -1.49 3.60
C THR A 41 2.80 -0.06 3.85
N PRO A 42 2.31 0.27 5.06
CA PRO A 42 2.13 -0.61 6.22
C PRO A 42 0.94 -1.57 6.06
N ASN A 43 0.92 -2.62 6.89
CA ASN A 43 -0.27 -3.45 7.11
C ASN A 43 -1.32 -2.69 7.95
N ASN A 44 -2.52 -3.25 8.08
CA ASN A 44 -3.67 -2.66 8.78
C ASN A 44 -4.25 -1.43 8.07
N MET A 45 -4.39 -1.54 6.75
CA MET A 45 -4.98 -0.51 5.90
C MET A 45 -6.48 -0.71 5.75
N ILE A 46 -7.26 0.36 5.92
CA ILE A 46 -8.67 0.39 5.54
C ILE A 46 -8.74 0.94 4.12
N TRP A 47 -8.93 0.07 3.15
CA TRP A 47 -8.97 0.47 1.74
C TRP A 47 -10.31 1.04 1.34
N THR A 48 -10.26 2.14 0.59
CA THR A 48 -11.44 2.83 0.05
C THR A 48 -11.50 2.78 -1.47
N ALA A 49 -10.40 2.46 -2.15
CA ALA A 49 -10.38 2.12 -3.56
C ALA A 49 -9.14 1.30 -3.94
N GLN A 50 -9.31 0.33 -4.84
CA GLN A 50 -8.25 -0.35 -5.55
C GLN A 50 -8.47 -0.14 -7.03
N GLN A 51 -7.46 0.33 -7.74
CA GLN A 51 -7.66 0.82 -9.09
C GLN A 51 -6.52 0.38 -10.01
N THR A 52 -6.88 0.02 -11.23
CA THR A 52 -5.93 0.01 -12.35
C THR A 52 -6.02 1.35 -13.07
N ARG A 53 -4.90 1.83 -13.62
CA ARG A 53 -4.88 3.01 -14.48
C ARG A 53 -4.20 2.71 -15.80
N ASN A 54 -4.65 3.40 -16.84
CA ASN A 54 -4.05 3.38 -18.17
C ASN A 54 -4.10 4.80 -18.73
N LYS A 55 -2.94 5.44 -18.89
CA LYS A 55 -2.84 6.83 -19.42
C LYS A 55 -3.77 7.81 -18.68
N GLY A 56 -3.89 7.66 -17.37
CA GLY A 56 -4.74 8.49 -16.50
C GLY A 56 -6.21 8.04 -16.38
N MET A 57 -6.71 7.17 -17.27
CA MET A 57 -8.03 6.55 -17.09
C MET A 57 -7.98 5.59 -15.91
N THR A 58 -8.97 5.67 -15.01
CA THR A 58 -8.98 4.89 -13.76
C THR A 58 -10.14 3.90 -13.78
N THR A 59 -9.85 2.63 -13.52
CA THR A 59 -10.86 1.57 -13.37
C THR A 59 -10.82 1.05 -11.93
N ASN A 60 -11.97 1.06 -11.25
CA ASN A 60 -12.06 0.53 -9.89
C ASN A 60 -12.20 -1.00 -9.95
N ILE A 61 -11.34 -1.69 -9.21
CA ILE A 61 -11.27 -3.15 -9.10
C ILE A 61 -11.53 -3.63 -7.67
N MET A 62 -11.92 -2.73 -6.76
CA MET A 62 -12.17 -3.00 -5.34
C MET A 62 -13.06 -4.22 -5.08
N SER A 63 -14.12 -4.40 -5.88
CA SER A 63 -15.08 -5.52 -5.72
C SER A 63 -14.47 -6.89 -5.99
N TYR A 64 -13.30 -6.93 -6.63
CA TYR A 64 -12.58 -8.15 -6.98
C TYR A 64 -11.41 -8.44 -6.04
N CYS A 65 -11.15 -7.56 -5.07
CA CYS A 65 -9.98 -7.62 -4.18
C CYS A 65 -10.34 -8.00 -2.74
N THR A 66 -9.40 -8.65 -2.04
CA THR A 66 -9.47 -8.82 -0.59
C THR A 66 -9.38 -7.47 0.13
N GLN A 67 -10.12 -7.34 1.23
CA GLN A 67 -10.27 -6.07 1.98
C GLN A 67 -9.86 -6.22 3.46
N ASP A 68 -9.05 -7.21 3.78
CA ASP A 68 -8.57 -7.52 5.14
C ASP A 68 -7.46 -6.56 5.63
N GLY A 69 -7.07 -5.59 4.82
CA GLY A 69 -6.06 -4.59 5.15
C GLY A 69 -4.65 -5.15 5.32
N SER A 70 -4.44 -6.41 4.93
CA SER A 70 -3.19 -7.14 5.11
C SER A 70 -2.52 -7.40 3.77
N SER A 71 -1.20 -7.28 3.75
CA SER A 71 -0.39 -7.61 2.58
C SER A 71 0.00 -9.10 2.63
N PRO A 72 -0.06 -9.84 1.50
CA PRO A 72 -0.48 -9.36 0.18
C PRO A 72 -2.00 -9.31 0.00
N MET A 73 -2.46 -8.33 -0.78
CA MET A 73 -3.83 -8.28 -1.28
C MET A 73 -3.96 -9.09 -2.56
N PHE A 74 -5.06 -9.86 -2.66
CA PHE A 74 -5.37 -10.66 -3.84
C PHE A 74 -6.57 -10.07 -4.57
N CYS A 75 -6.46 -9.87 -5.88
CA CYS A 75 -7.56 -9.40 -6.72
C CYS A 75 -7.81 -10.36 -7.88
N ASN A 76 -9.03 -10.90 -8.01
CA ASN A 76 -9.39 -11.84 -9.07
C ASN A 76 -10.41 -11.22 -10.02
N LEU A 77 -9.94 -10.72 -11.16
CA LEU A 77 -10.78 -10.00 -12.11
C LEU A 77 -11.44 -10.95 -13.12
N PRO A 78 -12.62 -10.60 -13.65
CA PRO A 78 -13.23 -11.36 -14.76
C PRO A 78 -12.46 -11.16 -16.08
N SER A 79 -11.79 -10.01 -16.23
CA SER A 79 -10.93 -9.65 -17.37
C SER A 79 -9.95 -8.58 -16.94
N VAL A 80 -8.70 -8.65 -17.42
CA VAL A 80 -7.67 -7.64 -17.15
C VAL A 80 -7.48 -6.75 -18.38
N PRO A 81 -7.93 -5.48 -18.35
CA PRO A 81 -7.67 -4.54 -19.43
C PRO A 81 -6.21 -4.04 -19.37
N ALA A 82 -5.77 -3.37 -20.44
CA ALA A 82 -4.45 -2.73 -20.45
C ALA A 82 -4.36 -1.68 -19.33
N CYS A 83 -3.25 -1.71 -18.58
CA CYS A 83 -2.95 -0.79 -17.50
C CYS A 83 -1.44 -0.47 -17.47
N ASP A 84 -1.07 0.71 -16.97
CA ASP A 84 0.31 1.17 -16.75
C ASP A 84 0.62 1.44 -15.26
N THR A 85 -0.40 1.46 -14.40
CA THR A 85 -0.25 1.76 -12.96
C THR A 85 -1.30 1.02 -12.14
N ILE A 86 -0.90 0.51 -10.97
CA ILE A 86 -1.81 0.10 -9.89
C ILE A 86 -1.88 1.22 -8.85
N ARG A 87 -3.09 1.53 -8.37
CA ARG A 87 -3.33 2.52 -7.34
C ARG A 87 -4.15 1.94 -6.20
N LEU A 88 -3.65 2.07 -4.98
CA LEU A 88 -4.38 1.78 -3.76
C LEU A 88 -4.69 3.08 -3.02
N VAL A 89 -5.92 3.24 -2.56
CA VAL A 89 -6.36 4.37 -1.75
C VAL A 89 -6.96 3.83 -0.48
N GLY A 90 -6.49 4.32 0.66
CA GLY A 90 -6.96 3.87 1.96
C GLY A 90 -6.55 4.80 3.08
N ILE A 91 -6.87 4.37 4.29
CA ILE A 91 -6.58 5.07 5.53
C ILE A 91 -5.86 4.07 6.42
N ASN A 92 -4.76 4.48 7.05
CA ASN A 92 -4.12 3.64 8.06
C ASN A 92 -5.07 3.50 9.27
N GLY A 93 -5.18 2.31 9.88
CA GLY A 93 -6.13 2.03 10.97
C GLY A 93 -6.07 2.99 12.18
N ILE A 94 -4.99 3.76 12.34
CA ILE A 94 -4.88 4.86 13.33
C ILE A 94 -5.58 6.17 12.94
N GLY A 95 -6.25 6.21 11.77
CA GLY A 95 -7.19 7.27 11.38
C GLY A 95 -6.57 8.57 10.85
N ILE A 96 -5.26 8.61 10.58
CA ILE A 96 -4.58 9.84 10.18
C ILE A 96 -4.44 9.92 8.65
N GLY A 97 -5.39 10.60 8.00
CA GLY A 97 -5.33 10.99 6.59
C GLY A 97 -5.54 9.86 5.57
N THR A 98 -5.98 10.24 4.36
CA THR A 98 -6.08 9.32 3.23
C THR A 98 -4.73 9.18 2.54
N THR A 99 -4.23 7.96 2.40
CA THR A 99 -3.04 7.61 1.64
C THR A 99 -3.42 7.15 0.25
N SER A 100 -2.71 7.63 -0.77
CA SER A 100 -2.86 7.20 -2.16
C SER A 100 -1.52 6.66 -2.64
N MET A 101 -1.39 5.35 -2.73
CA MET A 101 -0.20 4.66 -3.21
C MET A 101 -0.34 4.40 -4.70
N LEU A 102 0.68 4.72 -5.49
CA LEU A 102 0.74 4.44 -6.93
C LEU A 102 1.97 3.58 -7.22
N PHE A 103 1.81 2.57 -8.06
CA PHE A 103 2.87 1.67 -8.47
C PHE A 103 2.87 1.48 -9.98
N PRO A 104 3.94 1.89 -10.69
CA PRO A 104 4.07 1.64 -12.12
C PRO A 104 4.08 0.13 -12.41
N PHE A 105 3.12 -0.34 -13.20
CA PHE A 105 2.99 -1.75 -13.54
C PHE A 105 2.23 -1.90 -14.86
N ASN A 106 2.82 -2.62 -15.82
CA ASN A 106 2.17 -2.89 -17.09
C ASN A 106 1.35 -4.18 -16.99
N CYS A 107 0.02 -4.06 -17.02
CA CYS A 107 -0.84 -5.24 -17.04
C CYS A 107 -0.68 -6.03 -18.34
N THR A 108 -0.65 -7.35 -18.22
CA THR A 108 -0.85 -8.25 -19.36
C THR A 108 -2.35 -8.35 -19.63
N VAL A 109 -2.77 -8.09 -20.87
CA VAL A 109 -4.20 -8.14 -21.21
C VAL A 109 -4.69 -9.58 -21.27
N VAL A 110 -5.73 -9.90 -20.49
CA VAL A 110 -6.32 -11.24 -20.44
C VAL A 110 -7.84 -11.12 -20.47
N ALA A 111 -8.46 -11.68 -21.51
CA ALA A 111 -9.91 -11.68 -21.73
C ALA A 111 -10.61 -12.76 -20.91
#